data_AF-A0A6L6QEU5-F1
#
_entry.id   AF-A0A6L6QEU5-F1
#
_cell.length_a   1.000
_cell.length_b   1.000
_cell.length_c   1.000
_cell.angle_alpha   90.00
_cell.angle_beta   90.00
_cell.angle_gamma   90.00
#
_symmetry.space_group_name_H-M   'P 1'
#
loop_
_entity.id
_entity.type
_entity.pdbx_description
1 polymer ?
#
loop_
_entity_poly.entity_id
_entity_poly.type
_entity_poly.pdbx_seq_one_letter_code
_entity_poly.pdbx_strand_id
1 'polypeptide(L)'
;MKILSLKCVNCGAGLEVKPDICDFSCGYCGVQQHVERGGGIVSLRRVEEALDDVKLGTNRTASELAIARLHADIAAIYAQRDSALSALRAADHKNNVFIGWGFIFLVALSMGILGPWGIPVILLGAFFGSRFIKSVAKEVKAVKANAEAKSAPLKAQIVRHQSMIDSYDLGTPVEGNG
;
A
#
# COMPACT_ATOMS: atom_id res chain seq x y z
N MET A 1 -48.68 -0.19 39.15
CA MET A 1 -47.43 -0.08 38.35
C MET A 1 -47.00 -1.48 37.98
N LYS A 2 -46.81 -1.78 36.68
CA LYS A 2 -46.34 -3.12 36.26
C LYS A 2 -44.81 -3.11 36.24
N ILE A 3 -44.18 -3.97 37.03
CA ILE A 3 -42.74 -4.20 37.05
C ILE A 3 -42.49 -5.47 36.25
N LEU A 4 -41.52 -5.45 35.34
CA LEU A 4 -41.13 -6.62 34.55
C LEU A 4 -39.93 -7.27 35.23
N SER A 5 -40.09 -8.51 35.65
CA SER A 5 -39.00 -9.33 36.19
C SER A 5 -38.32 -10.07 35.04
N LEU A 6 -37.09 -9.68 34.70
CA LEU A 6 -36.27 -10.29 33.65
C LEU A 6 -35.01 -10.88 34.27
N LYS A 7 -34.29 -11.74 33.53
CA LYS A 7 -32.98 -12.24 33.95
C LYS A 7 -31.88 -11.57 33.14
N CYS A 8 -30.79 -11.21 33.80
CA CYS A 8 -29.63 -10.64 33.16
C CYS A 8 -29.00 -11.64 32.18
N VAL A 9 -28.75 -11.21 30.94
CA VAL A 9 -28.13 -12.03 29.88
C VAL A 9 -26.67 -12.41 30.19
N ASN A 10 -26.02 -11.73 31.14
CA ASN A 10 -24.62 -11.99 31.51
C ASN A 10 -24.47 -12.83 32.78
N CYS A 11 -25.17 -12.48 33.86
CA CYS A 11 -24.99 -13.14 35.16
C CYS A 11 -26.22 -13.91 35.66
N GLY A 12 -27.34 -13.90 34.93
CA GLY A 12 -28.57 -14.60 35.32
C GLY A 12 -29.31 -13.99 36.51
N ALA A 13 -28.82 -12.89 37.09
CA ALA A 13 -29.47 -12.21 38.20
C ALA A 13 -30.87 -11.70 37.83
N GLY A 14 -31.80 -11.75 38.78
CA GLY A 14 -33.14 -11.19 38.64
C GLY A 14 -33.07 -9.67 38.56
N LEU A 15 -33.70 -9.09 37.55
CA LEU A 15 -33.73 -7.68 37.25
C LEU A 15 -35.18 -7.20 37.22
N GLU A 16 -35.46 -6.14 37.96
CA GLU A 16 -36.75 -5.48 37.93
C GLU A 16 -36.64 -4.20 37.10
N VAL A 17 -37.18 -4.25 35.87
CA VAL A 17 -37.10 -3.13 34.94
C VAL A 17 -38.47 -2.47 34.83
N LYS A 18 -38.48 -1.13 34.96
CA LYS A 18 -39.69 -0.34 34.74
C LYS A 18 -40.09 -0.35 33.26
N PRO A 19 -41.39 -0.23 32.95
CA PRO A 19 -41.85 -0.29 31.57
C PRO A 19 -41.39 0.90 30.72
N ASP A 20 -40.90 1.98 31.33
CA ASP A 20 -40.51 3.19 30.60
C ASP A 20 -39.01 3.23 30.29
N ILE A 21 -38.26 2.20 30.69
CA ILE A 21 -36.80 2.14 30.54
C ILE A 21 -36.43 1.16 29.41
N CYS A 22 -35.68 1.68 28.44
CA CYS A 22 -35.13 0.92 27.30
C CYS A 22 -33.67 0.52 27.55
N ASP A 23 -32.86 1.40 28.13
CA ASP A 23 -31.45 1.14 28.46
C ASP A 23 -31.24 1.11 29.96
N PHE A 24 -30.59 0.06 30.45
CA PHE A 24 -30.26 -0.03 31.88
C PHE A 24 -28.99 -0.85 32.10
N SER A 25 -28.32 -0.57 33.22
CA SER A 25 -27.16 -1.35 33.68
C SER A 25 -27.58 -2.34 34.74
N CYS A 26 -27.12 -3.59 34.63
CA CYS A 26 -27.35 -4.59 35.66
C CYS A 26 -26.64 -4.18 36.97
N GLY A 27 -27.39 -4.04 38.07
CA GLY A 27 -26.81 -3.69 39.38
C GLY A 27 -25.84 -4.73 39.98
N TYR A 28 -25.86 -5.97 39.46
CA TYR A 28 -24.97 -7.05 39.93
C TYR A 28 -23.66 -7.14 39.17
N CYS A 29 -23.71 -7.13 37.82
CA CYS A 29 -22.52 -7.32 36.98
C CYS A 29 -22.08 -6.05 36.22
N GLY A 30 -22.83 -4.96 36.30
CA GLY A 30 -22.53 -3.69 35.64
C GLY A 30 -22.80 -3.64 34.14
N VAL A 31 -23.09 -4.78 33.49
CA VAL A 31 -23.32 -4.85 32.03
C VAL A 31 -24.55 -4.03 31.62
N GLN A 32 -24.38 -3.19 30.59
CA GLN A 32 -25.45 -2.44 29.95
C GLN A 32 -26.25 -3.32 28.99
N GLN A 33 -27.57 -3.25 29.14
CA GLN A 33 -28.53 -4.04 28.38
C GLN A 33 -29.62 -3.13 27.82
N HIS A 34 -29.97 -3.39 26.56
CA HIS A 34 -31.07 -2.76 25.87
C HIS A 34 -32.28 -3.70 25.86
N VAL A 35 -33.46 -3.17 26.20
CA VAL A 35 -34.73 -3.89 26.21
C VAL A 35 -35.48 -3.59 24.92
N GLU A 36 -35.58 -4.57 24.04
CA GLU A 36 -36.45 -4.50 22.86
C GLU A 36 -37.83 -5.08 23.18
N ARG A 37 -38.87 -4.39 22.73
CA ARG A 37 -40.26 -4.76 23.00
C ARG A 37 -41.05 -4.75 21.70
N GLY A 38 -41.53 -5.92 21.28
CA GLY A 38 -42.31 -6.07 20.05
C GLY A 38 -43.27 -7.26 20.13
N GLY A 39 -44.52 -7.06 19.71
CA GLY A 39 -45.48 -8.17 19.49
C GLY A 39 -45.81 -9.05 20.71
N GLY A 40 -45.63 -8.55 21.94
CA GLY A 40 -45.87 -9.34 23.17
C GLY A 40 -44.66 -10.10 23.70
N ILE A 41 -43.49 -9.94 23.08
CA ILE A 41 -42.22 -10.55 23.49
C ILE A 41 -41.28 -9.43 23.98
N VAL A 42 -40.55 -9.69 25.07
CA VAL A 42 -39.52 -8.81 25.62
C VAL A 42 -38.18 -9.51 25.51
N SER A 43 -37.28 -8.98 24.69
CA SER A 43 -35.92 -9.49 24.49
C SER A 43 -34.90 -8.51 25.06
N LEU A 44 -33.79 -9.04 25.56
CA LEU A 44 -32.66 -8.28 26.07
C LEU A 44 -31.47 -8.48 25.12
N ARG A 45 -30.89 -7.40 24.61
CA ARG A 45 -29.65 -7.40 23.82
C ARG A 45 -28.54 -6.67 24.58
N ARG A 46 -27.31 -7.18 24.53
CA ARG A 46 -26.16 -6.48 25.14
C ARG A 46 -25.73 -5.34 24.23
N VAL A 47 -25.51 -4.16 24.81
CA VAL A 47 -25.05 -2.98 24.05
C VAL A 47 -23.60 -3.15 23.56
N GLU A 48 -22.81 -3.98 24.25
CA GLU A 48 -21.44 -4.34 23.88
C GLU A 48 -21.34 -4.95 22.48
N GLU A 49 -22.34 -5.72 22.05
CA GLU A 49 -22.39 -6.40 20.76
C GLU A 49 -22.48 -5.37 19.60
N ALA A 50 -23.28 -4.31 19.77
CA ALA A 50 -23.38 -3.22 18.80
C ALA A 50 -22.13 -2.32 18.76
N LEU A 51 -21.40 -2.22 19.87
CA LEU A 51 -20.13 -1.46 19.92
C LEU A 51 -18.98 -2.24 19.28
N ASP A 52 -18.98 -3.56 19.38
CA ASP A 52 -17.95 -4.39 18.75
C ASP A 52 -18.05 -4.36 17.22
N ASP A 53 -19.26 -4.35 16.64
CA ASP A 53 -19.45 -4.15 15.20
C ASP A 53 -18.92 -2.79 14.71
N VAL A 54 -19.13 -1.72 15.48
CA VAL A 54 -18.61 -0.38 15.15
C VAL A 54 -17.08 -0.32 15.26
N LYS A 55 -16.48 -0.97 16.27
CA LYS A 55 -15.01 -1.10 16.37
C LYS A 55 -14.44 -1.88 15.19
N LEU A 56 -15.13 -2.92 14.74
CA LEU A 56 -14.75 -3.75 13.60
C LEU A 56 -14.77 -2.93 12.30
N GLY A 57 -15.85 -2.17 12.06
CA GLY A 57 -15.95 -1.24 10.93
C GLY A 57 -14.87 -0.15 10.96
N THR A 58 -14.59 0.42 12.14
CA THR A 58 -13.56 1.47 12.31
C THR A 58 -12.15 0.93 12.01
N ASN A 59 -11.83 -0.28 12.48
CA ASN A 59 -10.55 -0.94 12.20
C ASN A 59 -10.36 -1.26 10.71
N ARG A 60 -11.45 -1.64 10.02
CA ARG A 60 -11.46 -1.85 8.57
C ARG A 60 -11.16 -0.54 7.83
N THR A 61 -11.90 0.53 8.09
CA THR A 61 -11.69 1.83 7.44
C THR A 61 -10.29 2.40 7.73
N ALA A 62 -9.79 2.23 8.95
CA ALA A 62 -8.41 2.62 9.29
C ALA A 62 -7.37 1.82 8.48
N SER A 63 -7.60 0.53 8.27
CA SER A 63 -6.72 -0.33 7.46
C SER A 63 -6.78 0.01 5.97
N GLU A 64 -7.98 0.28 5.44
CA GLU A 64 -8.17 0.72 4.05
C GLU A 64 -7.47 2.05 3.78
N LEU A 65 -7.58 3.01 4.71
CA LEU A 65 -6.88 4.29 4.62
C LEU A 65 -5.35 4.11 4.69
N ALA A 66 -4.87 3.21 5.55
CA ALA A 66 -3.44 2.90 5.65
C ALA A 66 -2.90 2.28 4.34
N ILE A 67 -3.63 1.35 3.73
CA ILE A 67 -3.28 0.76 2.42
C ILE A 67 -3.24 1.84 1.34
N ALA A 68 -4.24 2.73 1.29
CA ALA A 68 -4.29 3.82 0.32
C ALA A 68 -3.04 4.72 0.43
N ARG A 69 -2.62 5.03 1.66
CA ARG A 69 -1.39 5.81 1.91
C ARG A 69 -0.13 5.07 1.50
N LEU A 70 -0.01 3.78 1.81
CA LEU A 70 1.15 2.96 1.40
C LEU A 70 1.25 2.84 -0.12
N HIS A 71 0.12 2.74 -0.83
CA HIS A 71 0.12 2.79 -2.30
C HIS A 71 0.59 4.15 -2.83
N ALA A 72 0.16 5.25 -2.21
CA ALA A 72 0.65 6.58 -2.57
C ALA A 72 2.16 6.73 -2.36
N ASP A 73 2.69 6.19 -1.25
CA ASP A 73 4.14 6.18 -0.97
C ASP A 73 4.92 5.37 -2.02
N ILE A 74 4.42 4.20 -2.42
CA ILE A 74 5.01 3.39 -3.51
C ILE A 74 4.99 4.16 -4.83
N ALA A 75 3.87 4.81 -5.17
CA ALA A 75 3.75 5.60 -6.39
C ALA A 75 4.74 6.77 -6.41
N ALA A 76 4.92 7.45 -5.28
CA ALA A 76 5.89 8.53 -5.13
C ALA A 76 7.34 8.04 -5.33
N ILE A 77 7.69 6.86 -4.78
CA ILE A 77 9.01 6.24 -4.99
C ILE A 77 9.25 5.93 -6.48
N TYR A 78 8.26 5.40 -7.18
CA TYR A 78 8.39 5.12 -8.62
C TYR A 78 8.47 6.40 -9.46
N ALA A 79 7.71 7.44 -9.11
CA ALA A 79 7.82 8.74 -9.78
C ALA A 79 9.22 9.35 -9.59
N GLN A 80 9.78 9.27 -8.39
CA GLN A 80 11.15 9.71 -8.12
C GLN A 80 12.17 8.92 -8.94
N ARG A 81 12.04 7.59 -8.99
CA ARG A 81 12.87 6.71 -9.83
C ARG A 81 12.81 7.13 -11.30
N ASP A 82 11.62 7.39 -11.84
CA ASP A 82 11.44 7.69 -13.25
C ASP A 82 12.00 9.06 -13.63
N SER A 83 11.88 10.05 -12.74
CA SER A 83 12.55 11.35 -12.90
C SER A 83 14.08 11.25 -12.89
N ALA A 84 14.65 10.41 -12.02
CA ALA A 84 16.09 10.17 -11.98
C ALA A 84 16.57 9.44 -13.24
N LEU A 85 15.82 8.45 -13.70
CA LEU A 85 16.13 7.71 -14.93
C LEU A 85 16.02 8.60 -16.18
N SER A 86 15.03 9.50 -16.26
CA SER A 86 14.89 10.39 -17.41
C SER A 86 16.01 11.44 -17.45
N ALA A 87 16.43 11.96 -16.29
CA ALA A 87 17.59 12.84 -16.19
C ALA A 87 18.89 12.15 -16.64
N LEU A 88 19.13 10.92 -16.16
CA LEU A 88 20.28 10.10 -16.57
C LEU A 88 20.25 9.79 -18.08
N ARG A 89 19.08 9.44 -18.63
CA ARG A 89 18.93 9.17 -20.08
C ARG A 89 19.10 10.43 -20.93
N ALA A 90 18.63 11.58 -20.47
CA ALA A 90 18.81 12.85 -21.19
C ALA A 90 20.29 13.26 -21.23
N ALA A 91 21.02 13.05 -20.13
CA ALA A 91 22.46 13.24 -20.08
C ALA A 91 23.20 12.27 -21.02
N ASP A 92 22.79 11.00 -21.04
CA ASP A 92 23.38 9.98 -21.91
C ASP A 92 23.10 10.23 -23.41
N HIS A 93 21.88 10.62 -23.77
CA HIS A 93 21.54 10.94 -25.16
C HIS A 93 22.41 12.07 -25.71
N LYS A 94 22.64 13.13 -24.92
CA LYS A 94 23.54 14.22 -25.33
C LYS A 94 24.97 13.72 -25.51
N ASN A 95 25.48 12.92 -24.57
CA ASN A 95 26.86 12.46 -24.61
C ASN A 95 27.10 11.46 -25.76
N ASN A 96 26.18 10.53 -26.01
CA ASN A 96 26.26 9.56 -27.10
C ASN A 96 26.18 10.23 -28.48
N VAL A 97 25.38 11.29 -28.63
CA VAL A 97 25.36 12.08 -29.88
C VAL A 97 26.70 12.79 -30.11
N PHE A 98 27.27 13.40 -29.07
CA PHE A 98 28.60 14.04 -29.17
C PHE A 98 29.72 13.03 -29.46
N ILE A 99 29.69 11.86 -28.82
CA ILE A 99 30.66 10.78 -29.06
C ILE A 99 30.53 10.25 -30.49
N GLY A 100 29.30 10.03 -30.99
CA GLY A 100 29.06 9.58 -32.35
C GLY A 100 29.56 10.56 -33.40
N TRP A 101 29.27 11.86 -33.22
CA TRP A 101 29.80 12.92 -34.09
C TRP A 101 31.32 13.03 -34.02
N GLY A 102 31.91 12.93 -32.83
CA GLY A 102 33.36 12.91 -32.64
C GLY A 102 34.02 11.74 -33.37
N PHE A 103 33.38 10.56 -33.35
CA PHE A 103 33.87 9.37 -34.05
C PHE A 103 33.81 9.53 -35.57
N ILE A 104 32.70 10.06 -36.09
CA ILE A 104 32.54 10.36 -37.53
C ILE A 104 33.59 11.37 -37.97
N PHE A 105 33.80 12.44 -37.19
CA PHE A 105 34.82 13.45 -37.49
C PHE A 105 36.24 12.87 -37.46
N LEU A 106 36.55 12.02 -36.49
CA LEU A 106 37.85 11.35 -36.38
C LEU A 106 38.13 10.41 -37.56
N VAL A 107 37.10 9.66 -38.02
CA VAL A 107 37.20 8.82 -39.22
C VAL A 107 37.43 9.67 -40.47
N ALA A 108 36.66 10.75 -40.66
CA ALA A 108 36.81 11.63 -41.81
C ALA A 108 38.19 12.32 -41.86
N LEU A 109 38.68 12.79 -40.70
CA LEU A 109 40.00 13.41 -40.57
C LEU A 109 41.13 12.40 -40.83
N SER A 110 41.01 11.20 -40.27
CA SER A 110 41.94 10.08 -40.47
C SER A 110 42.09 9.73 -41.95
N MET A 111 40.97 9.62 -42.66
CA MET A 111 40.93 9.26 -44.08
C MET A 111 41.57 10.33 -44.98
N GLY A 112 41.45 11.61 -44.60
CA GLY A 112 42.04 12.73 -45.35
C GLY A 112 43.54 12.93 -45.12
N ILE A 113 44.06 12.61 -43.93
CA ILE A 113 45.46 12.90 -43.56
C ILE A 113 46.36 11.68 -43.73
N LEU A 114 45.93 10.48 -43.31
CA LEU A 114 46.79 9.31 -43.18
C LEU A 114 46.56 8.23 -44.26
N GLY A 115 45.51 8.37 -45.08
CA GLY A 115 45.17 7.37 -46.10
C GLY A 115 44.93 5.98 -45.48
N PRO A 116 45.40 4.88 -46.11
CA PRO A 116 45.17 3.51 -45.63
C PRO A 116 45.73 3.22 -44.22
N TRP A 117 46.72 3.98 -43.76
CA TRP A 117 47.31 3.82 -42.42
C TRP A 117 46.45 4.39 -41.29
N GLY A 118 45.32 5.04 -41.61
CA GLY A 118 44.37 5.57 -40.62
C GLY A 118 43.53 4.49 -39.91
N ILE A 119 43.47 3.28 -40.46
CA ILE A 119 42.68 2.14 -39.92
C ILE A 119 43.06 1.80 -38.45
N PRO A 120 44.33 1.61 -38.08
CA PRO A 120 44.72 1.35 -36.69
C PRO A 120 44.33 2.46 -35.72
N VAL A 121 44.33 3.73 -36.15
CA VAL A 121 43.94 4.88 -35.30
C VAL A 121 42.44 4.84 -35.00
N ILE A 122 41.62 4.50 -35.99
CA ILE A 122 40.16 4.35 -35.82
C ILE A 122 39.84 3.20 -34.86
N LEU A 123 40.52 2.07 -34.98
CA LEU A 123 40.34 0.92 -34.08
C LEU A 123 40.74 1.25 -32.64
N LEU A 124 41.86 1.96 -32.45
CA LEU A 124 42.30 2.38 -31.12
C LEU A 124 41.32 3.38 -30.49
N GLY A 125 40.82 4.34 -31.28
CA GLY A 125 39.79 5.29 -30.88
C GLY A 125 38.47 4.60 -30.50
N ALA A 126 38.03 3.59 -31.26
CA ALA A 126 36.83 2.81 -30.96
C ALA A 126 36.98 2.05 -29.64
N PHE A 127 38.15 1.43 -29.44
CA PHE A 127 38.45 0.68 -28.23
C PHE A 127 38.43 1.58 -26.99
N PHE A 128 39.07 2.75 -27.06
CA PHE A 128 39.05 3.71 -25.95
C PHE A 128 37.67 4.35 -25.74
N GLY A 129 36.96 4.70 -26.81
CA GLY A 129 35.59 5.23 -26.71
C GLY A 129 34.61 4.24 -26.06
N SER A 130 34.74 2.95 -26.37
CA SER A 130 33.90 1.89 -25.79
C SER A 130 34.03 1.73 -24.27
N ARG A 131 35.18 2.13 -23.70
CA ARG A 131 35.44 2.06 -22.25
C ARG A 131 34.67 3.14 -21.48
N PHE A 132 34.35 4.27 -22.09
CA PHE A 132 33.67 5.39 -21.44
C PHE A 132 32.14 5.25 -21.36
N ILE A 133 31.52 4.41 -22.20
CA ILE A 133 30.06 4.23 -22.27
C ILE A 133 29.49 3.48 -21.04
N LYS A 134 30.33 2.82 -20.24
CA LYS A 134 29.88 1.89 -19.17
C LYS A 134 29.37 2.56 -17.88
N SER A 135 29.47 3.88 -17.72
CA SER A 135 29.13 4.56 -16.45
C SER A 135 27.62 4.62 -16.18
N VAL A 136 26.80 4.98 -17.17
CA VAL A 136 25.36 5.26 -16.96
C VAL A 136 24.54 4.00 -16.68
N ALA A 137 24.83 2.89 -17.37
CA ALA A 137 24.11 1.63 -17.16
C ALA A 137 24.22 1.10 -15.72
N LYS A 138 25.39 1.33 -15.08
CA LYS A 138 25.64 0.96 -13.69
C LYS A 138 24.79 1.81 -12.74
N GLU A 139 24.72 3.11 -12.97
CA GLU A 139 23.90 4.01 -12.15
C GLU A 139 22.41 3.73 -12.30
N VAL A 140 21.93 3.50 -13.52
CA VAL A 140 20.54 3.09 -13.78
C VAL A 140 20.19 1.80 -13.03
N LYS A 141 21.10 0.81 -13.05
CA LYS A 141 20.91 -0.45 -12.32
C LYS A 141 20.86 -0.21 -10.81
N ALA A 142 21.71 0.67 -10.28
CA ALA A 142 21.72 1.02 -8.86
C ALA A 142 20.43 1.75 -8.43
N VAL A 143 19.94 2.69 -9.24
CA VAL A 143 18.69 3.43 -8.98
C VAL A 143 17.49 2.48 -8.97
N LYS A 144 17.42 1.55 -9.93
CA LYS A 144 16.36 0.52 -9.96
C LYS A 144 16.42 -0.40 -8.73
N ALA A 145 17.60 -0.90 -8.40
CA ALA A 145 17.79 -1.78 -7.23
C ALA A 145 17.40 -1.08 -5.92
N ASN A 146 17.72 0.22 -5.77
CA ASN A 146 17.35 1.00 -4.60
C ASN A 146 15.82 1.21 -4.51
N ALA A 147 15.17 1.51 -5.64
CA ALA A 147 13.70 1.63 -5.69
C ALA A 147 13.00 0.29 -5.36
N GLU A 148 13.52 -0.83 -5.88
CA GLU A 148 13.01 -2.17 -5.57
C GLU A 148 13.17 -2.50 -4.08
N ALA A 149 14.37 -2.27 -3.53
CA ALA A 149 14.66 -2.49 -2.11
C ALA A 149 13.77 -1.67 -1.18
N LYS A 150 13.46 -0.42 -1.54
CA LYS A 150 12.53 0.44 -0.77
C LYS A 150 11.08 0.00 -0.92
N SER A 151 10.66 -0.43 -2.11
CA SER A 151 9.25 -0.82 -2.35
C SER A 151 8.88 -2.20 -1.78
N ALA A 152 9.85 -3.13 -1.65
CA ALA A 152 9.63 -4.47 -1.14
C ALA A 152 8.99 -4.53 0.27
N PRO A 153 9.52 -3.82 1.29
CA PRO A 153 8.91 -3.83 2.62
C PRO A 153 7.52 -3.21 2.65
N LEU A 154 7.26 -2.15 1.86
CA LEU A 154 5.92 -1.55 1.78
C LEU A 154 4.90 -2.51 1.17
N LYS A 155 5.26 -3.25 0.12
CA LYS A 155 4.41 -4.29 -0.46
C LYS A 155 4.10 -5.39 0.55
N ALA A 156 5.08 -5.80 1.35
CA ALA A 156 4.85 -6.79 2.41
C ALA A 156 3.89 -6.27 3.50
N GLN A 157 3.95 -4.99 3.84
CA GLN A 157 2.99 -4.38 4.77
C GLN A 157 1.57 -4.34 4.20
N ILE A 158 1.42 -4.01 2.91
CA ILE A 158 0.10 -4.01 2.24
C ILE A 158 -0.52 -5.41 2.28
N VAL A 159 0.24 -6.45 1.94
CA VAL A 159 -0.25 -7.85 1.98
C VAL A 159 -0.72 -8.22 3.39
N ARG A 160 -0.01 -7.78 4.44
CA ARG A 160 -0.43 -8.01 5.82
C ARG A 160 -1.76 -7.32 6.14
N HIS A 161 -1.93 -6.06 5.74
CA HIS A 161 -3.21 -5.35 5.95
C HIS A 161 -4.34 -5.95 5.12
N GLN A 162 -4.08 -6.41 3.89
CA GLN A 162 -5.05 -7.14 3.08
C GLN A 162 -5.51 -8.41 3.76
N SER A 163 -4.59 -9.23 4.29
CA SER A 163 -4.98 -10.45 5.01
C SER A 163 -5.84 -10.21 6.25
N MET A 164 -5.68 -9.05 6.91
CA MET A 164 -6.56 -8.68 8.03
C MET A 164 -7.96 -8.34 7.52
N ILE A 165 -8.07 -7.57 6.43
CA ILE A 165 -9.37 -7.23 5.82
C ILE A 165 -10.08 -8.48 5.31
N ASP A 166 -9.36 -9.36 4.61
CA ASP A 166 -9.91 -10.61 4.07
C ASP A 166 -10.45 -11.52 5.19
N SER A 167 -9.82 -11.51 6.37
CA SER A 167 -10.30 -12.26 7.54
C SER A 167 -11.63 -11.74 8.09
N TYR A 168 -11.90 -10.44 7.94
CA TYR A 168 -13.17 -9.84 8.33
C TYR A 168 -14.27 -10.14 7.32
N ASP A 169 -13.96 -10.14 6.01
CA ASP A 169 -14.94 -10.43 4.95
C ASP A 169 -15.39 -11.91 4.95
N LEU A 170 -14.55 -12.84 5.41
CA LEU A 170 -14.90 -14.26 5.56
C LEU A 170 -15.75 -14.57 6.81
N GLY A 171 -15.82 -13.63 7.76
CA GLY A 171 -16.54 -13.80 9.04
C GLY A 171 -17.97 -13.27 9.04
N THR A 172 -18.35 -12.44 8.07
CA THR A 172 -19.74 -12.00 7.93
C THR A 172 -20.55 -13.06 7.19
N PRO A 173 -21.60 -13.66 7.79
CA PRO A 173 -22.53 -14.46 7.01
C PRO A 173 -23.10 -13.54 5.94
N VAL A 174 -22.89 -13.92 4.68
CA VAL A 174 -23.60 -13.33 3.56
C VAL A 174 -25.08 -13.62 3.81
N GLU A 175 -25.80 -12.67 4.42
CA GLU A 175 -27.26 -12.68 4.42
C GLU A 175 -27.68 -12.56 2.96
N GLY A 176 -27.89 -13.73 2.35
CA GLY A 176 -28.51 -13.88 1.06
C GLY A 176 -29.91 -13.31 1.14
N ASN A 177 -30.08 -12.11 0.57
CA ASN A 177 -31.37 -11.59 0.19
C ASN A 177 -31.57 -11.91 -1.30
N GLY A 178 -32.28 -13.00 -1.55
CA GLY A 178 -32.84 -13.41 -2.83
C GLY A 178 -34.18 -14.07 -2.57
#